data_AF-A0A355DIK7-F1
#
_entry.id   AF-A0A355DIK7-F1
#
_cell.length_a   1.000
_cell.length_b   1.000
_cell.length_c   1.000
_cell.angle_alpha   90.00
_cell.angle_beta   90.00
_cell.angle_gamma   90.00
#
_symmetry.space_group_name_H-M   'P 1'
#
loop_
_entity.id
_entity.type
_entity.pdbx_description
1 polymer ?
#
loop_
_entity_poly.entity_id
_entity_poly.type
_entity_poly.pdbx_seq_one_letter_code
_entity_poly.pdbx_strand_id
1 'polypeptide(L)'
;MKKALICGVSGQDGAYLAQLLLNKGYTVCGTSRDAQISSFQNLVRLDIRDQIKLESVALTDFRSVLQVLHKTQPDEVYNLAGQSS
;
A
#
# COMPACT_ATOMS: atom_id res chain seq x y z
N MET A 1 -12.39 -13.15 0.78
CA MET A 1 -12.00 -11.76 0.47
C MET A 1 -10.49 -11.75 0.35
N LYS A 2 -9.95 -11.42 -0.82
CA LYS A 2 -8.49 -11.44 -1.03
C LYS A 2 -7.83 -10.20 -0.42
N LYS A 3 -6.59 -10.33 0.03
CA LYS A 3 -5.79 -9.26 0.62
C LYS A 3 -4.63 -8.89 -0.29
N ALA A 4 -4.51 -7.60 -0.60
CA ALA A 4 -3.39 -7.08 -1.37
C ALA A 4 -2.49 -6.20 -0.51
N LEU A 5 -1.17 -6.35 -0.64
CA LEU A 5 -0.18 -5.43 -0.10
C LEU A 5 0.44 -4.62 -1.24
N ILE A 6 0.31 -3.30 -1.19
CA ILE A 6 0.84 -2.37 -2.21
C ILE A 6 1.98 -1.55 -1.59
N CYS A 7 3.21 -1.79 -2.03
CA CYS A 7 4.33 -0.95 -1.68
C CYS A 7 4.43 0.24 -2.64
N GLY A 8 4.51 1.47 -2.10
CA GLY A 8 4.44 2.68 -2.93
C GLY A 8 3.00 3.12 -3.22
N VAL A 9 2.07 2.81 -2.31
CA VAL A 9 0.63 3.11 -2.47
C VAL A 9 0.32 4.61 -2.62
N SER A 10 1.22 5.49 -2.16
CA SER A 10 1.08 6.93 -2.27
C SER A 10 1.33 7.48 -3.68
N GLY A 11 2.02 6.72 -4.54
CA GLY A 11 2.24 7.09 -5.93
C GLY A 11 0.96 7.04 -6.76
N GLN A 12 1.05 7.50 -8.01
CA GLN A 12 -0.10 7.48 -8.94
C GLN A 12 -0.59 6.05 -9.17
N ASP A 13 0.29 5.16 -9.63
CA ASP A 13 -0.06 3.77 -9.95
C ASP A 13 -0.56 3.02 -8.71
N GLY A 14 0.09 3.24 -7.56
CA GLY A 14 -0.31 2.65 -6.29
C GLY A 14 -1.73 3.05 -5.88
N ALA A 15 -2.10 4.32 -6.04
CA ALA A 15 -3.42 4.81 -5.70
C ALA A 15 -4.51 4.28 -6.64
N TYR A 16 -4.27 4.27 -7.95
CA TYR A 16 -5.23 3.72 -8.92
C TYR A 16 -5.36 2.20 -8.82
N LEU A 17 -4.26 1.48 -8.56
CA LEU A 17 -4.31 0.04 -8.29
C LEU A 17 -5.12 -0.25 -7.02
N ALA A 18 -4.92 0.54 -5.95
CA ALA A 18 -5.70 0.38 -4.73
C ALA A 18 -7.20 0.56 -4.99
N GLN A 19 -7.59 1.61 -5.73
CA GLN A 19 -8.99 1.81 -6.14
C GLN A 19 -9.54 0.60 -6.91
N LEU A 20 -8.80 0.11 -7.90
CA LEU A 20 -9.19 -1.03 -8.72
C LEU A 20 -9.43 -2.28 -7.87
N LEU A 21 -8.54 -2.56 -6.92
CA LEU A 21 -8.62 -3.73 -6.05
C LEU A 21 -9.76 -3.61 -5.05
N LEU A 22 -9.97 -2.43 -4.45
CA LEU A 22 -11.14 -2.16 -3.61
C LEU A 22 -12.46 -2.41 -4.38
N ASN A 23 -12.56 -1.93 -5.62
CA ASN A 23 -13.72 -2.17 -6.48
C ASN A 23 -13.93 -3.65 -6.84
N LYS A 24 -12.86 -4.47 -6.78
CA LYS A 24 -12.92 -5.93 -6.93
C LYS A 24 -13.22 -6.68 -5.62
N GLY A 25 -13.47 -5.96 -4.52
CA GLY A 25 -13.76 -6.56 -3.22
C GLY A 25 -12.52 -7.08 -2.49
N TYR A 26 -11.34 -6.52 -2.76
CA TYR A 26 -10.13 -6.83 -1.99
C TYR A 26 -10.07 -6.00 -0.71
N THR A 27 -9.44 -6.54 0.32
CA THR A 27 -8.89 -5.74 1.40
C THR A 27 -7.51 -5.23 0.98
N VAL A 28 -7.30 -3.92 0.99
CA VAL A 28 -6.04 -3.32 0.55
C VAL A 28 -5.25 -2.80 1.74
N CYS A 29 -4.00 -3.26 1.84
CA CYS A 29 -2.98 -2.68 2.71
C CYS A 29 -1.97 -1.92 1.85
N GLY A 30 -1.78 -0.65 2.14
CA GLY A 30 -0.79 0.19 1.47
C GLY A 30 0.41 0.46 2.35
N THR A 31 1.60 0.59 1.77
CA THR A 31 2.82 0.91 2.52
C THR A 31 3.55 2.13 1.96
N SER A 32 4.17 2.88 2.86
CA SER A 32 5.16 3.91 2.54
C SER A 32 6.32 3.84 3.54
N ARG A 33 7.43 4.54 3.27
CA ARG A 33 8.58 4.55 4.17
C ARG A 33 8.20 5.08 5.56
N ASP A 34 7.37 6.11 5.58
CA ASP A 34 6.79 6.67 6.80
C ASP A 34 5.30 6.97 6.56
N ALA A 35 4.45 6.04 6.97
CA ALA A 35 3.01 6.14 6.78
C ALA A 35 2.34 7.16 7.70
N GLN A 36 3.03 7.65 8.74
CA GLN A 36 2.49 8.70 9.60
C GLN A 36 2.74 10.09 9.01
N ILE A 37 3.87 10.27 8.31
CA ILE A 37 4.24 11.55 7.68
C ILE A 37 3.65 11.68 6.27
N SER A 38 3.44 10.57 5.56
CA SER A 38 2.98 10.60 4.17
C SER A 38 1.57 11.20 4.06
N SER A 39 1.39 12.18 3.17
CA SER A 39 0.10 12.88 2.98
C SER A 39 -0.96 12.03 2.26
N PHE A 40 -0.54 11.00 1.52
CA PHE A 40 -1.41 10.14 0.70
C PHE A 40 -2.42 10.92 -0.16
N GLN A 41 -2.04 12.08 -0.69
CA GLN A 41 -2.92 12.96 -1.46
C GLN A 41 -3.64 12.25 -2.61
N ASN A 42 -2.99 11.31 -3.29
CA ASN A 42 -3.65 10.52 -4.35
C ASN A 42 -4.78 9.64 -3.81
N LEU A 43 -4.62 9.02 -2.63
CA LEU A 43 -5.67 8.23 -2.00
C LEU A 43 -6.83 9.11 -1.52
N VAL A 44 -6.52 10.33 -1.05
CA VAL A 44 -7.54 11.32 -0.65
C VAL A 44 -8.30 11.82 -1.88
N ARG A 45 -7.60 12.16 -2.97
CA ARG A 45 -8.22 12.60 -4.23
C ARG A 45 -9.15 11.56 -4.85
N LEU A 46 -8.86 10.28 -4.63
CA LEU A 46 -9.68 9.16 -5.08
C LEU A 46 -10.75 8.73 -4.05
N ASP A 47 -10.84 9.38 -2.88
CA ASP A 47 -11.81 9.05 -1.82
C ASP A 47 -11.72 7.60 -1.29
N ILE A 48 -10.50 7.05 -1.25
CA ILE A 48 -10.21 5.68 -0.77
C ILE A 48 -9.29 5.63 0.44
N ARG A 49 -8.84 6.79 0.94
CA ARG A 49 -7.86 6.87 2.02
C ARG A 49 -8.31 6.14 3.29
N ASP A 50 -9.59 6.19 3.63
CA ASP A 50 -10.14 5.57 4.84
C ASP A 50 -10.46 4.08 4.65
N GLN A 51 -10.46 3.60 3.41
CA GLN A 51 -10.68 2.19 3.06
C GLN A 51 -9.37 1.38 3.03
N ILE A 52 -8.22 2.04 3.16
CA ILE A 52 -6.89 1.44 3.05
C ILE A 52 -6.24 1.38 4.42
N LYS A 53 -5.77 0.19 4.79
CA LYS A 53 -4.90 0.03 5.95
C LYS A 53 -3.48 0.46 5.58
N LEU A 54 -2.89 1.36 6.33
CA LEU A 54 -1.56 1.88 6.04
C LEU A 54 -0.52 1.37 7.04
N GLU A 55 0.64 0.97 6.53
CA GLU A 55 1.75 0.45 7.32
C GLU A 55 3.08 1.12 6.89
N SER A 56 3.93 1.43 7.85
CA SER A 56 5.29 1.92 7.56
C SER A 56 6.21 0.73 7.22
N VAL A 57 6.90 0.80 6.08
CA VAL A 57 7.81 -0.26 5.62
C VAL A 57 9.06 0.34 4.99
N ALA A 58 10.21 -0.07 5.50
CA ALA A 58 11.49 0.16 4.85
C ALA A 58 11.82 -1.05 3.95
N LEU A 59 11.64 -0.90 2.63
CA LEU A 59 11.84 -2.01 1.68
C LEU A 59 13.30 -2.51 1.58
N THR A 60 14.26 -1.70 2.02
CA THR A 60 15.67 -2.06 2.11
C THR A 60 16.01 -2.83 3.40
N ASP A 61 15.07 -2.94 4.34
CA ASP A 61 15.23 -3.68 5.59
C ASP A 61 14.38 -4.96 5.57
N PHE A 62 15.05 -6.11 5.49
CA PHE A 62 14.43 -7.43 5.51
C PHE A 62 13.48 -7.62 6.70
N ARG A 63 13.83 -7.15 7.90
CA ARG A 63 12.99 -7.35 9.09
C ARG A 63 11.70 -6.55 9.00
N SER A 64 11.79 -5.31 8.50
CA SER A 64 10.62 -4.46 8.25
C SER A 64 9.67 -5.11 7.24
N VAL A 65 10.20 -5.63 6.14
CA VAL A 65 9.41 -6.34 5.12
C VAL A 65 8.79 -7.62 5.68
N LEU A 66 9.56 -8.43 6.41
CA LEU A 66 9.06 -9.67 7.02
C LEU A 66 7.92 -9.37 8.01
N GLN A 67 8.05 -8.33 8.82
CA GLN A 67 7.04 -7.93 9.79
C GLN A 67 5.73 -7.50 9.11
N VAL A 68 5.78 -6.71 8.03
CA VAL A 68 4.55 -6.29 7.34
C VAL A 68 3.88 -7.48 6.64
N LEU A 69 4.64 -8.39 6.05
CA LEU A 69 4.09 -9.59 5.42
C LEU A 69 3.41 -10.47 6.47
N HIS A 70 4.06 -10.68 7.62
CA HIS A 70 3.48 -11.46 8.70
C HIS A 70 2.23 -10.80 9.30
N LYS A 71 2.22 -9.47 9.43
CA LYS A 71 1.09 -8.70 9.98
C LYS A 71 -0.12 -8.64 9.04
N THR A 72 0.12 -8.53 7.74
CA THR A 72 -0.94 -8.29 6.74
C THR A 72 -1.44 -9.58 6.10
N GLN A 73 -0.62 -10.64 6.07
CA GLN A 73 -0.92 -11.93 5.44
C GLN A 73 -1.54 -11.75 4.05
N PRO A 74 -0.85 -11.08 3.11
CA PRO A 74 -1.41 -10.76 1.81
C PRO A 74 -1.43 -11.99 0.89
N ASP A 75 -2.46 -12.09 0.06
CA ASP A 75 -2.55 -13.08 -1.01
C ASP A 75 -1.77 -12.62 -2.26
N GLU A 76 -1.70 -11.31 -2.46
CA GLU A 76 -1.03 -10.68 -3.61
C GLU A 76 -0.17 -9.51 -3.11
N VAL A 77 1.06 -9.39 -3.62
CA VAL A 77 2.00 -8.31 -3.29
C VAL A 77 2.37 -7.55 -4.55
N TYR A 78 2.20 -6.23 -4.51
CA TYR A 78 2.51 -5.32 -5.61
C TYR A 78 3.59 -4.35 -5.15
N ASN A 79 4.82 -4.53 -5.63
CA ASN A 79 5.92 -3.61 -5.31
C ASN A 79 6.05 -2.53 -6.39
N LEU A 80 5.41 -1.38 -6.16
CA LEU A 80 5.45 -0.20 -7.04
C LEU A 80 6.38 0.89 -6.48
N ALA A 81 7.04 0.62 -5.37
CA ALA A 81 7.96 1.54 -4.75
C ALA A 81 9.29 1.56 -5.50
N GLY A 82 9.72 2.75 -5.89
CA GLY A 82 10.99 3.00 -6.55
C GLY A 82 11.15 4.50 -6.78
N GLN A 83 12.38 4.92 -7.08
CA GLN A 83 12.60 6.26 -7.63
C GLN A 83 12.16 6.21 -9.10
N SER A 84 11.01 6.78 -9.40
CA SER A 84 10.58 7.03 -10.78
C SER A 84 11.30 8.28 -11.31
N SER A 85 11.91 8.16 -12.49
CA SER A 85 12.52 9.28 -13.22
C SER A 85 11.47 10.25 -13.78
#